data_AF-A0A367VCZ3-F1
#
_entry.id   AF-A0A367VCZ3-F1
#
_cell.length_a   1.000
_cell.length_b   1.000
_cell.length_c   1.000
_cell.angle_alpha   90.00
_cell.angle_beta   90.00
_cell.angle_gamma   90.00
#
_symmetry.space_group_name_H-M   'P 1'
#
loop_
_entity.id
_entity.type
_entity.pdbx_description
1 polymer ?
#
loop_
_entity_poly.entity_id
_entity_poly.type
_entity_poly.pdbx_seq_one_letter_code
_entity_poly.pdbx_strand_id
1 'polypeptide(L)'
;MSGSTRDHNGRGNLAASIQSLGQFVDRACIAAAAIAGAVIVGVAVTVTLSVLMRYIGIGGIRGDFEIVEMGCGIAAFLFLPLCQRKGNHVMVDIFSMAFPMRTRKLLDQVWEALFCLAWVIITWRVAYGLIDMYEYNDRSMLLRMPTWIVYGFALLGLGLSSLTALSNALEQFARPDPNNSQTETLK
;
A
#
# COMPACT_ATOMS: atom_id res chain seq x y z
N MET A 1 -3.16 9.46 -51.58
CA MET A 1 -2.71 10.22 -50.39
C MET A 1 -3.92 10.49 -49.50
N SER A 2 -4.29 9.54 -48.63
CA SER A 2 -5.22 9.77 -47.52
C SER A 2 -5.27 8.51 -46.65
N GLY A 3 -5.06 8.67 -45.34
CA GLY A 3 -5.35 7.62 -44.35
C GLY A 3 -4.13 7.08 -43.58
N SER A 4 -3.51 7.90 -42.72
CA SER A 4 -2.65 7.38 -41.63
C SER A 4 -2.44 8.45 -40.54
N THR A 5 -3.53 8.90 -39.90
CA THR A 5 -3.47 9.86 -38.78
C THR A 5 -4.38 9.47 -37.61
N ARG A 6 -4.90 8.23 -37.55
CA ARG A 6 -5.94 7.84 -36.58
C ARG A 6 -5.47 7.05 -35.35
N ASP A 7 -4.19 6.69 -35.24
CA ASP A 7 -3.71 5.78 -34.18
C ASP A 7 -2.74 6.42 -33.16
N HIS A 8 -2.16 7.59 -33.43
CA HIS A 8 -1.30 8.28 -32.46
C HIS A 8 -2.05 8.97 -31.32
N ASN A 9 -3.25 9.52 -31.56
CA ASN A 9 -3.99 10.28 -30.54
C ASN A 9 -4.53 9.37 -29.41
N GLY A 10 -4.90 8.12 -29.72
CA GLY A 10 -5.45 7.18 -28.74
C GLY A 10 -4.40 6.64 -27.75
N ARG A 11 -3.17 6.38 -28.21
CA ARG A 11 -2.09 5.86 -27.35
C ARG A 11 -1.54 6.93 -26.41
N GLY A 12 -1.50 8.20 -26.85
CA GLY A 12 -1.12 9.33 -25.99
C GLY A 12 -2.10 9.57 -24.84
N ASN A 13 -3.41 9.48 -25.10
CA ASN A 13 -4.43 9.66 -24.06
C ASN A 13 -4.45 8.53 -23.02
N LEU A 14 -4.19 7.28 -23.43
CA LEU A 14 -4.07 6.14 -22.52
C LEU A 14 -2.86 6.30 -21.58
N ALA A 15 -1.70 6.66 -22.12
CA ALA A 15 -0.50 6.88 -21.32
C ALA A 15 -0.69 8.04 -20.31
N ALA A 16 -1.29 9.15 -20.74
CA ALA A 16 -1.60 10.28 -19.87
C ALA A 16 -2.60 9.92 -18.76
N SER A 17 -3.59 9.06 -19.06
CA SER A 17 -4.60 8.61 -18.09
C SER A 17 -4.00 7.65 -17.04
N ILE A 18 -3.09 6.77 -17.46
CA ILE A 18 -2.39 5.86 -16.54
C ILE A 18 -1.47 6.66 -15.60
N GLN A 19 -0.77 7.67 -16.14
CA GLN A 19 0.12 8.52 -15.36
C GLN A 19 -0.64 9.38 -14.34
N SER A 20 -1.81 9.91 -14.71
CA SER A 20 -2.65 10.68 -13.79
C SER A 20 -3.24 9.79 -12.69
N LEU A 21 -3.63 8.55 -13.00
CA LEU A 21 -4.03 7.55 -12.02
C LEU A 21 -2.90 7.23 -11.04
N GLY A 22 -1.69 7.04 -11.54
CA GLY A 22 -0.48 6.84 -10.73
C GLY A 22 -0.30 7.98 -9.72
N GLN A 23 -0.32 9.23 -10.18
CA GLN A 23 -0.19 10.39 -9.30
C GLN A 23 -1.30 10.52 -8.26
N PHE A 24 -2.54 10.14 -8.60
CA PHE A 24 -3.65 10.14 -7.66
C PHE A 24 -3.45 9.12 -6.53
N VAL A 25 -3.02 7.90 -6.88
CA VAL A 25 -2.72 6.86 -5.90
C VAL A 25 -1.53 7.24 -5.02
N ASP A 26 -0.49 7.87 -5.57
CA ASP A 26 0.63 8.41 -4.78
C ASP A 26 0.16 9.38 -3.70
N ARG A 27 -0.72 10.32 -4.08
CA ARG A 27 -1.27 11.31 -3.13
C ARG A 27 -2.11 10.63 -2.05
N ALA A 28 -2.91 9.63 -2.41
CA ALA A 28 -3.69 8.85 -1.45
C ALA A 28 -2.78 8.12 -0.45
N CYS A 29 -1.69 7.49 -0.92
CA CYS A 29 -0.70 6.84 -0.05
C CYS A 29 0.00 7.82 0.88
N ILE A 30 0.38 9.00 0.39
CA ILE A 30 1.02 10.04 1.21
C ILE A 30 0.04 10.58 2.26
N ALA A 31 -1.22 10.78 1.90
CA ALA A 31 -2.25 11.23 2.84
C ALA A 31 -2.48 10.18 3.95
N ALA A 32 -2.59 8.90 3.59
CA ALA A 32 -2.70 7.80 4.54
C ALA A 32 -1.48 7.74 5.48
N ALA A 33 -0.27 7.87 4.94
CA ALA A 33 0.96 7.90 5.74
C ALA A 33 1.06 9.14 6.65
N ALA A 34 0.56 10.30 6.21
CA ALA A 34 0.50 11.49 7.06
C ALA A 34 -0.45 11.28 8.24
N ILE A 35 -1.61 10.66 8.01
CA ILE A 35 -2.56 10.28 9.07
C ILE A 35 -1.89 9.28 10.02
N ALA A 36 -1.22 8.24 9.51
CA ALA A 36 -0.48 7.29 10.34
C ALA A 36 0.59 7.95 11.21
N GLY A 37 1.35 8.89 10.63
CA GLY A 37 2.34 9.68 11.35
C GLY A 37 1.71 10.49 12.49
N ALA A 38 0.57 11.14 12.24
CA ALA A 38 -0.16 11.88 13.27
C ALA A 38 -0.66 10.97 14.40
N VAL A 39 -1.16 9.77 14.06
CA VAL A 39 -1.57 8.75 15.05
C VAL A 39 -0.38 8.34 15.94
N ILE A 40 0.78 8.05 15.35
CA ILE A 40 1.99 7.68 16.11
C ILE A 40 2.44 8.80 17.04
N VAL A 41 2.38 10.06 16.59
CA VAL A 41 2.69 11.21 17.46
C VAL A 41 1.72 11.26 18.65
N GLY A 42 0.43 11.05 18.42
CA GLY A 42 -0.57 10.98 19.50
C GLY A 42 -0.30 9.84 20.49
N VAL A 43 0.06 8.66 20.00
CA VAL A 43 0.45 7.52 20.85
C VAL A 43 1.71 7.85 21.67
N ALA A 44 2.74 8.44 21.04
CA ALA A 44 3.97 8.83 21.73
C ALA A 44 3.73 9.85 22.85
N VAL A 45 2.86 10.84 22.61
CA VAL A 45 2.43 11.81 23.64
C VAL A 45 1.71 11.10 24.79
N THR A 46 0.81 10.17 24.48
CA THR A 46 0.07 9.40 25.49
C THR A 46 1.02 8.59 26.38
N VAL A 47 1.99 7.89 25.79
CA VAL A 47 3.02 7.13 26.53
C VAL A 47 3.86 8.06 27.39
N THR A 48 4.28 9.20 26.85
CA THR A 48 5.10 10.17 27.58
C THR A 48 4.36 10.74 28.79
N LEU A 49 3.07 11.08 28.63
CA LEU A 49 2.20 11.54 29.71
C LEU A 49 1.99 10.44 30.77
N SER A 50 1.75 9.20 30.35
CA SER A 50 1.64 8.05 31.26
C SER A 50 2.88 7.89 32.15
N VAL A 51 4.07 7.96 31.55
CA VAL A 51 5.34 7.83 32.27
C VAL A 51 5.54 9.00 33.22
N LEU A 52 5.22 10.23 32.77
CA LEU A 52 5.34 11.42 33.61
C LEU A 52 4.41 11.35 34.83
N MET A 53 3.14 10.99 34.63
CA MET A 53 2.16 10.82 35.73
C MET A 53 2.59 9.74 36.73
N ARG A 54 3.19 8.65 36.25
CA ARG A 54 3.74 7.59 37.10
C ARG A 54 4.94 8.09 37.92
N TYR A 55 5.77 8.95 37.35
CA TYR A 55 6.93 9.54 38.05
C TYR A 55 6.51 10.49 39.18
N ILE A 56 5.45 11.28 38.98
CA ILE A 56 4.92 12.22 39.98
C ILE A 56 4.00 11.57 41.02
N GLY A 57 3.85 10.23 41.00
CA GLY A 57 3.16 9.47 42.05
C GLY A 57 1.62 9.45 41.96
N ILE A 58 1.03 9.99 40.89
CA ILE A 58 -0.44 10.06 40.70
C ILE A 58 -0.97 8.76 40.04
N GLY A 59 -0.06 7.87 39.60
CA GLY A 59 -0.39 6.65 38.85
C GLY A 59 -0.44 6.89 37.34
N GLY A 60 -0.15 5.86 36.54
CA GLY A 60 -0.19 5.96 35.07
C GLY A 60 -1.62 5.93 34.52
N ILE A 61 -1.79 6.32 33.25
CA ILE A 61 -3.09 6.27 32.56
C ILE A 61 -3.54 4.79 32.50
N ARG A 62 -4.74 4.50 33.00
CA ARG A 62 -5.28 3.14 32.98
C ARG A 62 -5.58 2.71 31.54
N GLY A 63 -4.90 1.64 31.11
CA GLY A 63 -5.05 1.02 29.79
C GLY A 63 -4.47 1.85 28.63
N ASP A 64 -3.41 2.60 28.92
CA ASP A 64 -2.51 3.14 27.91
C ASP A 64 -1.96 2.08 26.95
N PHE A 65 -1.71 0.86 27.43
CA PHE A 65 -1.32 -0.28 26.59
C PHE A 65 -2.29 -0.56 25.44
N GLU A 66 -3.60 -0.49 25.66
CA GLU A 66 -4.59 -0.76 24.60
C GLU A 66 -4.63 0.38 23.58
N ILE A 67 -4.44 1.63 24.02
CA ILE A 67 -4.34 2.80 23.13
C ILE A 67 -3.09 2.68 22.25
N VAL A 68 -1.97 2.28 22.84
CA VAL A 68 -0.70 2.06 22.12
C VAL A 68 -0.86 0.91 21.12
N GLU A 69 -1.44 -0.21 21.54
CA GLU A 69 -1.64 -1.38 20.69
C GLU A 69 -2.48 -1.05 19.45
N MET A 70 -3.65 -0.44 19.67
CA MET A 70 -4.55 -0.06 18.57
C MET A 70 -3.94 1.03 17.68
N GLY A 71 -3.32 2.06 18.28
CA GLY A 71 -2.70 3.15 17.54
C GLY A 71 -1.52 2.70 16.68
N CYS A 72 -0.66 1.83 17.22
CA CYS A 72 0.44 1.22 16.48
C CYS A 72 -0.07 0.32 15.35
N GLY A 73 -1.13 -0.47 15.59
CA GLY A 73 -1.77 -1.30 14.57
C GLY A 73 -2.31 -0.47 13.40
N ILE A 74 -3.10 0.56 13.69
CA ILE A 74 -3.66 1.49 12.68
C ILE A 74 -2.53 2.13 11.86
N ALA A 75 -1.50 2.64 12.54
CA ALA A 75 -0.38 3.28 11.88
C ALA A 75 0.40 2.31 10.98
N ALA A 76 0.66 1.09 11.44
CA ALA A 76 1.35 0.07 10.65
C ALA A 76 0.61 -0.22 9.34
N PHE A 77 -0.71 -0.42 9.41
CA PHE A 77 -1.51 -0.69 8.22
C PHE A 77 -1.62 0.51 7.26
N LEU A 78 -1.71 1.74 7.76
CA LEU A 78 -1.73 2.93 6.90
C LEU A 78 -0.36 3.27 6.27
N PHE A 79 0.76 2.83 6.87
CA PHE A 79 2.09 2.99 6.29
C PHE A 79 2.40 1.96 5.20
N LEU A 80 1.81 0.75 5.26
CA LEU A 80 2.00 -0.32 4.27
C LEU A 80 1.92 0.13 2.81
N PRO A 81 0.89 0.86 2.34
CA PRO A 81 0.78 1.22 0.92
C PRO A 81 1.91 2.14 0.46
N LEU A 82 2.38 3.04 1.33
CA LEU A 82 3.52 3.90 1.02
C LEU A 82 4.83 3.10 1.00
N CYS A 83 5.01 2.18 1.94
CA CYS A 83 6.18 1.29 1.98
C CYS A 83 6.26 0.42 0.72
N GLN A 84 5.13 -0.16 0.30
CA GLN A 84 5.04 -0.98 -0.90
C GLN A 84 5.38 -0.18 -2.17
N ARG A 85 4.93 1.08 -2.25
CA ARG A 85 5.20 1.93 -3.41
C ARG A 85 6.65 2.42 -3.48
N LYS A 86 7.31 2.64 -2.34
CA LYS A 86 8.73 3.01 -2.28
C LYS A 86 9.69 1.82 -2.39
N GLY A 87 9.27 0.64 -1.96
CA GLY A 87 10.09 -0.57 -1.87
C GLY A 87 10.12 -1.41 -3.15
N ASN A 88 10.09 -0.79 -4.33
CA ASN A 88 9.99 -1.49 -5.62
C ASN A 88 11.11 -2.55 -5.77
N HIS A 89 10.74 -3.83 -5.61
CA HIS A 89 11.39 -5.09 -6.01
C HIS A 89 12.92 -5.29 -5.81
N VAL A 90 13.55 -4.58 -4.88
CA VAL A 90 15.01 -4.63 -4.63
C VAL A 90 15.56 -6.06 -4.39
N MET A 91 14.76 -6.96 -3.78
CA MET A 91 15.21 -8.33 -3.49
C MET A 91 15.31 -9.21 -4.74
N VAL A 92 14.43 -9.00 -5.73
CA VAL A 92 14.40 -9.80 -6.97
C VAL A 92 15.47 -9.33 -7.95
N ASP A 93 15.81 -8.04 -7.93
CA ASP A 93 16.83 -7.47 -8.82
C ASP A 93 18.23 -8.08 -8.58
N ILE A 94 18.60 -8.38 -7.34
CA ILE A 94 19.91 -8.94 -6.98
C ILE A 94 20.10 -10.34 -7.58
N PHE A 95 19.05 -11.19 -7.56
CA PHE A 95 19.09 -12.52 -8.16
C PHE A 95 18.91 -12.48 -9.69
N SER A 96 18.16 -11.50 -10.19
CA SER A 96 17.87 -11.36 -11.62
C SER A 96 19.05 -10.80 -12.42
N MET A 97 20.05 -10.18 -11.76
CA MET A 97 21.25 -9.65 -12.41
C MET A 97 22.06 -10.68 -13.22
N ALA A 98 21.82 -11.98 -13.04
CA ALA A 98 22.45 -13.04 -13.83
C ALA A 98 21.70 -13.39 -15.14
N PHE A 99 20.46 -12.92 -15.34
CA PHE A 99 19.61 -13.34 -16.46
C PHE A 99 19.55 -12.33 -17.63
N PRO A 100 19.28 -12.79 -18.87
CA PRO A 100 19.07 -11.93 -20.03
C PRO A 100 17.79 -11.07 -19.90
N MET A 101 17.82 -9.89 -20.55
CA MET A 101 16.83 -8.79 -20.37
C MET A 101 15.36 -9.20 -20.53
N ARG A 102 15.06 -10.16 -21.42
CA ARG A 102 13.69 -10.64 -21.67
C ARG A 102 13.13 -11.47 -20.51
N THR A 103 13.94 -12.35 -19.93
CA THR A 103 13.54 -13.18 -18.79
C THR A 103 13.34 -12.34 -17.53
N ARG A 104 14.18 -11.31 -17.34
CA ARG A 104 14.00 -10.36 -16.23
C ARG A 104 12.66 -9.64 -16.29
N LYS A 105 12.28 -9.15 -17.47
CA LYS A 105 10.99 -8.43 -17.64
C LYS A 105 9.79 -9.34 -17.35
N LEU A 106 9.84 -10.60 -17.81
CA LEU A 106 8.78 -11.58 -17.52
C LEU A 106 8.72 -11.90 -16.01
N LEU A 107 9.87 -12.05 -15.36
CA LEU A 107 9.91 -12.36 -13.93
C LEU A 107 9.37 -11.21 -13.09
N ASP A 108 9.68 -9.98 -13.45
CA ASP A 108 9.15 -8.78 -12.80
C ASP A 108 7.62 -8.67 -12.97
N GLN A 109 7.11 -8.93 -14.18
CA GLN A 109 5.66 -8.98 -14.46
C GLN A 109 4.93 -10.06 -13.65
N VAL A 110 5.49 -11.26 -13.57
CA VAL A 110 4.92 -12.35 -12.77
C VAL A 110 4.90 -11.96 -11.29
N TRP A 111 5.97 -11.33 -10.80
CA TRP A 111 6.10 -10.94 -9.41
C TRP A 111 5.14 -9.81 -9.04
N GLU A 112 4.96 -8.80 -9.90
CA GLU A 112 3.93 -7.77 -9.72
C GLU A 112 2.51 -8.38 -9.67
N ALA A 113 2.21 -9.32 -10.56
CA ALA A 113 0.91 -9.99 -10.59
C ALA A 113 0.65 -10.83 -9.32
N LEU A 114 1.66 -11.58 -8.86
CA LEU A 114 1.60 -12.35 -7.61
C LEU A 114 1.38 -11.45 -6.40
N PHE A 115 2.09 -10.33 -6.32
CA PHE A 115 1.90 -9.36 -5.24
C PHE A 115 0.51 -8.75 -5.25
N CYS A 116 0.00 -8.36 -6.42
CA CYS A 116 -1.37 -7.86 -6.57
C CYS A 116 -2.38 -8.88 -6.06
N LEU A 117 -2.26 -10.15 -6.49
CA LEU A 117 -3.15 -11.22 -6.04
C LEU A 117 -3.09 -11.42 -4.52
N ALA A 118 -1.88 -11.45 -3.94
CA ALA A 118 -1.71 -11.60 -2.50
C ALA A 118 -2.42 -10.49 -1.71
N TRP A 119 -2.27 -9.23 -2.12
CA TRP A 119 -2.93 -8.10 -1.46
C TRP A 119 -4.46 -8.15 -1.59
N VAL A 120 -4.99 -8.54 -2.75
CA VAL A 120 -6.43 -8.71 -2.95
C VAL A 120 -6.98 -9.78 -2.00
N ILE A 121 -6.30 -10.93 -1.89
CA ILE A 121 -6.72 -12.03 -1.01
C ILE A 121 -6.68 -11.60 0.46
N ILE A 122 -5.61 -10.92 0.89
CA ILE A 122 -5.48 -10.44 2.27
C ILE A 122 -6.58 -9.42 2.59
N THR A 123 -6.80 -8.45 1.70
CA THR A 123 -7.85 -7.43 1.85
C THR A 123 -9.22 -8.08 1.97
N TRP A 124 -9.51 -9.06 1.11
CA TRP A 124 -10.75 -9.83 1.14
C TRP A 124 -10.93 -10.56 2.47
N ARG A 125 -9.90 -11.27 2.96
CA ARG A 125 -9.99 -12.01 4.23
C ARG A 125 -10.16 -11.09 5.44
N VAL A 126 -9.49 -9.93 5.45
CA VAL A 126 -9.66 -8.93 6.51
C VAL A 126 -11.04 -8.30 6.47
N ALA A 127 -11.67 -8.15 5.30
CA ALA A 127 -13.05 -7.68 5.20
C ALA A 127 -14.04 -8.63 5.90
N TYR A 128 -13.89 -9.96 5.72
CA TYR A 128 -14.69 -10.93 6.48
C TYR A 128 -14.41 -10.84 7.98
N GLY A 129 -13.13 -10.78 8.37
CA GLY A 129 -12.78 -10.63 9.79
C GLY A 129 -13.36 -9.37 10.43
N LEU A 130 -13.47 -8.27 9.68
CA LEU A 130 -14.11 -7.04 10.14
C LEU A 130 -15.61 -7.23 10.39
N ILE A 131 -16.31 -7.92 9.48
CA ILE A 131 -17.74 -8.21 9.61
C ILE A 131 -17.98 -9.09 10.85
N ASP A 132 -17.21 -10.16 11.00
CA ASP A 132 -17.31 -11.05 12.16
C ASP A 132 -17.04 -10.29 13.47
N MET A 133 -16.01 -9.43 13.51
CA MET A 133 -15.69 -8.62 14.70
C MET A 133 -16.75 -7.56 15.01
N TYR A 134 -17.42 -7.03 13.99
CA TYR A 134 -18.52 -6.09 14.15
C TYR A 134 -19.75 -6.78 14.75
N GLU A 135 -20.10 -7.96 14.24
CA GLU A 135 -21.23 -8.76 14.74
C GLU A 135 -21.01 -9.26 16.18
N TYR A 136 -19.78 -9.67 16.51
CA TYR A 136 -19.42 -10.13 17.86
C TYR A 136 -19.30 -8.96 18.87
N ASN A 137 -19.24 -7.72 18.39
CA ASN A 137 -19.08 -6.48 19.16
C ASN A 137 -17.92 -6.57 20.17
N ASP A 138 -16.81 -7.16 19.73
CA ASP A 138 -15.68 -7.49 20.60
C ASP A 138 -15.02 -6.22 21.17
N ARG A 139 -14.68 -6.26 22.46
CA ARG A 139 -14.24 -5.09 23.23
C ARG A 139 -12.93 -5.38 23.95
N SER A 140 -12.05 -4.39 23.99
CA SER A 140 -10.81 -4.45 24.76
C SER A 140 -11.07 -4.68 26.26
N MET A 141 -10.15 -5.35 26.95
CA MET A 141 -10.39 -5.84 28.31
C MET A 141 -10.42 -4.71 29.36
N LEU A 142 -9.64 -3.64 29.17
CA LEU A 142 -9.50 -2.55 30.13
C LEU A 142 -10.36 -1.33 29.78
N LEU A 143 -10.27 -0.80 28.56
CA LEU A 143 -11.04 0.38 28.14
C LEU A 143 -12.39 0.04 27.51
N ARG A 144 -12.68 -1.25 27.23
CA ARG A 144 -13.87 -1.68 26.49
C ARG A 144 -14.02 -0.97 25.14
N MET A 145 -12.88 -0.61 24.53
CA MET A 145 -12.88 0.01 23.22
C MET A 145 -13.19 -1.04 22.14
N PRO A 146 -13.99 -0.68 21.13
CA PRO A 146 -14.33 -1.61 20.07
C PRO A 146 -13.14 -1.88 19.16
N THR A 147 -12.78 -3.14 19.01
CA THR A 147 -11.61 -3.58 18.21
C THR A 147 -11.85 -3.44 16.70
N TRP A 148 -13.11 -3.37 16.25
CA TRP A 148 -13.47 -3.22 14.85
C TRP A 148 -12.90 -1.96 14.19
N ILE A 149 -12.60 -0.91 14.96
CA ILE A 149 -12.01 0.33 14.43
C ILE A 149 -10.64 0.05 13.80
N VAL A 150 -9.81 -0.76 14.46
CA VAL A 150 -8.49 -1.13 13.94
C VAL A 150 -8.62 -1.94 12.66
N TYR A 151 -9.57 -2.88 12.61
CA TYR A 151 -9.86 -3.65 11.40
C TYR A 151 -10.37 -2.76 10.25
N GLY A 152 -11.13 -1.71 10.54
CA GLY A 152 -11.59 -0.75 9.53
C GLY A 152 -10.42 0.02 8.90
N PHE A 153 -9.51 0.54 9.72
CA PHE A 153 -8.30 1.20 9.21
C PHE A 153 -7.33 0.22 8.53
N ALA A 154 -7.24 -1.02 9.03
CA ALA A 154 -6.48 -2.08 8.39
C ALA A 154 -7.02 -2.35 6.98
N LEU A 155 -8.33 -2.48 6.83
CA LEU A 155 -8.97 -2.67 5.53
C LEU A 155 -8.71 -1.50 4.58
N LEU A 156 -8.69 -0.26 5.07
CA LEU A 156 -8.32 0.90 4.25
C LEU A 156 -6.86 0.83 3.78
N GLY A 157 -5.92 0.55 4.69
CA GLY A 157 -4.50 0.42 4.35
C GLY A 157 -4.24 -0.70 3.33
N LEU A 158 -4.84 -1.86 3.55
CA LEU A 158 -4.76 -3.03 2.66
C LEU A 158 -5.43 -2.76 1.31
N GLY A 159 -6.60 -2.10 1.31
CA GLY A 159 -7.30 -1.68 0.10
C GLY A 159 -6.47 -0.71 -0.75
N LEU A 160 -5.82 0.28 -0.12
CA LEU A 160 -4.87 1.14 -0.82
C LEU A 160 -3.68 0.35 -1.38
N SER A 161 -3.14 -0.62 -0.63
CA SER A 161 -2.07 -1.52 -1.09
C SER A 161 -2.47 -2.40 -2.27
N SER A 162 -3.72 -2.84 -2.33
CA SER A 162 -4.26 -3.54 -3.50
C SER A 162 -4.36 -2.60 -4.70
N LEU A 163 -4.74 -1.34 -4.49
CA LEU A 163 -4.88 -0.34 -5.55
C LEU A 163 -3.50 0.10 -6.11
N THR A 164 -2.48 0.21 -5.25
CA THR A 164 -1.09 0.48 -5.67
C THR A 164 -0.56 -0.68 -6.51
N ALA A 165 -0.77 -1.93 -6.09
CA ALA A 165 -0.35 -3.10 -6.86
C ALA A 165 -1.01 -3.17 -8.25
N LEU A 166 -2.30 -2.86 -8.33
CA LEU A 166 -3.02 -2.79 -9.61
C LEU A 166 -2.48 -1.67 -10.51
N SER A 167 -2.19 -0.51 -9.94
CA SER A 167 -1.63 0.64 -10.68
C SER A 167 -0.26 0.31 -11.27
N ASN A 168 0.60 -0.33 -10.48
CA ASN A 168 1.93 -0.76 -10.94
C ASN A 168 1.84 -1.76 -12.10
N ALA A 169 0.97 -2.77 -11.96
CA ALA A 169 0.75 -3.74 -13.02
C ALA A 169 0.28 -3.07 -14.34
N LEU A 170 -0.65 -2.10 -14.24
CA LEU A 170 -1.13 -1.34 -15.41
C LEU A 170 -0.02 -0.50 -16.06
N GLU A 171 0.81 0.16 -15.25
CA GLU A 171 1.98 0.91 -15.75
C GLU A 171 2.97 -0.01 -16.46
N GLN A 172 3.18 -1.23 -15.95
CA GLN A 172 4.11 -2.18 -16.54
C GLN A 172 3.63 -2.73 -17.89
N PHE A 173 2.32 -2.98 -18.06
CA PHE A 173 1.74 -3.33 -19.36
C PHE A 173 1.77 -2.18 -20.37
N ALA A 174 1.75 -0.93 -19.90
CA ALA A 174 1.79 0.25 -20.77
C ALA A 174 3.20 0.62 -21.26
N ARG A 175 4.28 0.12 -20.64
CA ARG A 175 5.67 0.41 -21.03
C ARG A 175 6.03 -0.29 -22.36
N PRO A 176 6.30 0.46 -23.45
CA PRO A 176 6.68 -0.12 -24.74
C PRO A 176 8.00 -0.88 -24.64
N ASP A 177 8.09 -2.04 -25.30
CA ASP A 177 9.32 -2.82 -25.37
C ASP A 177 10.42 -2.07 -26.15
N PRO A 178 11.58 -1.76 -25.54
CA PRO A 178 12.68 -1.07 -26.19
C PRO A 178 13.41 -1.91 -27.26
N ASN A 179 12.97 -3.14 -27.52
CA ASN A 179 13.62 -4.07 -28.44
C ASN A 179 13.10 -3.97 -29.90
N ASN A 180 11.98 -3.28 -30.13
CA ASN A 180 11.45 -3.16 -31.49
C ASN A 180 12.30 -2.21 -32.37
N SER A 181 12.99 -1.24 -31.76
CA SER A 181 13.82 -0.26 -32.47
C SER A 181 15.19 -0.80 -32.93
N GLN A 182 15.73 -1.87 -32.32
CA GLN A 182 16.99 -2.48 -32.78
C GLN A 182 16.82 -3.49 -33.91
N THR A 183 15.61 -4.03 -34.08
CA THR A 183 15.32 -4.97 -35.17
C THR A 183 15.10 -4.24 -36.51
N GLU A 184 14.70 -2.97 -36.46
CA GLU A 184 14.56 -2.11 -37.65
C GLU A 184 15.88 -1.52 -38.16
N THR A 185 16.91 -1.38 -37.31
CA THR A 185 18.24 -0.89 -37.74
C THR A 185 19.12 -1.97 -38.40
N LEU A 186 18.66 -3.23 -38.43
CA LEU A 186 19.37 -4.37 -39.03
C LEU A 186 18.74 -4.88 -40.35
N LYS A 187 17.80 -4.13 -40.93
CA LYS A 187 17.24 -4.36 -42.27
C LYS A 187 17.51 -3.16 -43.17
#